data_AF-A0A821BDD5-F1
#
_entry.id   AF-A0A821BDD5-F1
#
_cell.length_a   1.000
_cell.length_b   1.000
_cell.length_c   1.000
_cell.angle_alpha   90.00
_cell.angle_beta   90.00
_cell.angle_gamma   90.00
#
_symmetry.space_group_name_H-M   'P 1'
#
loop_
_entity.id
_entity.type
_entity.pdbx_description
1 polymer ?
#
loop_
_entity_poly.entity_id
_entity_poly.type
_entity_poly.pdbx_seq_one_letter_code
_entity_poly.pdbx_strand_id
1 'polypeptide(L)'
;MKLFIQLAIICYLSLYLVQAGNQQRSVLLEDVKTLTLHKGQRTEARRVSSIPQLKCIGGSAKCAYEPDVVQCYNRGSNGIDIQVRL
;
A
#
# COMPACT_ATOMS: atom_id res chain seq x y z
N MET A 1 -5.51 7.46 48.84
CA MET A 1 -4.43 6.68 48.16
C MET A 1 -4.92 5.77 47.05
N LYS A 2 -5.90 4.89 47.27
CA LYS A 2 -6.39 3.93 46.25
C LYS A 2 -6.85 4.58 44.93
N LEU A 3 -7.58 5.69 45.00
CA LEU A 3 -8.07 6.40 43.80
C LEU A 3 -6.93 7.01 42.95
N PHE A 4 -5.91 7.58 43.60
CA PHE A 4 -4.73 8.13 42.92
C PHE A 4 -3.90 7.05 42.22
N ILE A 5 -3.76 5.88 42.86
CA ILE A 5 -3.03 4.73 42.29
C ILE A 5 -3.78 4.20 41.06
N GLN A 6 -5.10 4.08 41.13
CA GLN A 6 -5.92 3.64 39.99
C GLN A 6 -5.84 4.61 38.81
N LEU A 7 -5.91 5.93 39.06
CA LEU A 7 -5.77 6.95 38.02
C LEU A 7 -4.38 6.92 37.36
N ALA A 8 -3.31 6.70 38.16
CA ALA A 8 -1.96 6.59 37.64
C ALA A 8 -1.77 5.35 36.75
N ILE A 9 -2.33 4.20 37.14
CA ILE A 9 -2.28 2.96 36.33
C ILE A 9 -3.05 3.13 35.02
N ILE A 10 -4.25 3.72 35.06
CA ILE A 10 -5.06 3.98 33.86
C ILE A 10 -4.33 4.94 32.91
N CYS A 11 -3.73 6.01 33.44
CA CYS A 11 -2.97 6.97 32.65
C CYS A 11 -1.72 6.35 32.02
N TYR A 12 -1.02 5.49 32.77
CA TYR A 12 0.13 4.75 32.25
C TYR A 12 -0.29 3.80 31.12
N LEU A 13 -1.33 2.99 31.33
CA LEU A 13 -1.84 2.05 30.33
C LEU A 13 -2.35 2.76 29.07
N SER A 14 -3.02 3.90 29.21
CA SER A 14 -3.49 4.67 28.05
C SER A 14 -2.33 5.27 27.24
N LEU A 15 -1.25 5.71 27.89
CA LEU A 15 -0.02 6.16 27.20
C LEU A 15 0.63 5.05 26.35
N TYR A 16 0.67 3.80 26.83
CA TYR A 16 1.20 2.68 26.04
C TYR A 16 0.38 2.35 24.79
N LEU A 17 -0.96 2.44 24.87
CA LEU A 17 -1.83 2.13 23.74
C LEU A 17 -1.70 3.15 22.59
N VAL A 18 -1.42 4.41 22.90
CA VAL A 18 -1.26 5.48 21.90
C VAL A 18 -0.02 5.25 21.01
N GLN A 19 1.03 4.61 21.52
CA GLN A 19 2.28 4.39 20.78
C GLN A 19 2.19 3.27 19.73
N ALA A 20 1.26 2.31 19.87
CA ALA A 20 1.13 1.18 18.95
C ALA A 20 0.51 1.52 17.58
N GLY A 21 -0.04 2.73 17.42
CA GLY A 21 -0.81 3.11 16.23
C GLY A 21 -0.01 3.68 15.04
N ASN A 22 1.29 3.92 15.19
CA ASN A 22 2.08 4.66 14.18
C ASN A 22 3.04 3.76 13.39
N GLN A 23 2.49 2.74 12.70
CA GLN A 23 3.23 2.00 11.69
C GLN A 23 3.16 2.75 10.36
N GLN A 24 4.22 3.47 10.03
CA GLN A 24 4.39 4.12 8.72
C GLN A 24 4.51 3.03 7.64
N ARG A 25 3.41 2.75 6.92
CA ARG A 25 3.37 1.79 5.79
C ARG A 25 3.97 2.40 4.52
N SER A 26 5.22 2.85 4.59
CA SER A 26 5.97 3.36 3.44
C SER A 26 7.10 2.42 3.08
N VAL A 27 7.26 2.17 1.79
CA VAL A 27 8.40 1.47 1.21
C VAL A 27 9.04 2.37 0.17
N LEU A 28 10.36 2.30 0.03
CA LEU A 28 11.05 2.95 -1.06
C LEU A 28 10.65 2.27 -2.37
N LEU A 29 10.36 3.05 -3.41
CA LEU A 29 9.89 2.49 -4.68
C LEU A 29 10.98 1.65 -5.37
N GLU A 30 12.25 1.98 -5.14
CA GLU A 30 13.42 1.21 -5.59
C GLU A 30 13.50 -0.18 -4.95
N ASP A 31 13.01 -0.35 -3.72
CA ASP A 31 13.02 -1.63 -3.02
C ASP A 31 11.89 -2.57 -3.45
N VAL A 32 10.90 -2.05 -4.18
CA VAL A 32 9.78 -2.86 -4.71
C VAL A 32 10.30 -3.71 -5.85
N LYS A 33 10.44 -5.02 -5.62
CA LYS A 33 10.94 -5.97 -6.64
C LYS A 33 9.87 -6.34 -7.67
N THR A 34 8.64 -6.51 -7.21
CA THR A 34 7.55 -7.06 -8.02
C THR A 34 6.22 -6.47 -7.59
N LEU A 35 5.37 -6.18 -8.57
CA LEU A 35 3.97 -5.81 -8.36
C LEU A 35 3.11 -6.91 -8.96
N THR A 36 2.24 -7.51 -8.13
CA THR A 36 1.20 -8.42 -8.61
C THR A 36 -0.12 -7.68 -8.52
N LEU A 37 -0.74 -7.45 -9.69
CA LEU A 37 -1.96 -6.67 -9.83
C LEU A 37 -3.09 -7.63 -10.19
N HIS A 38 -4.24 -7.45 -9.54
CA HIS A 38 -5.39 -8.33 -9.70
C HIS A 38 -6.58 -7.57 -10.30
N LYS A 39 -7.29 -8.24 -11.22
CA LYS A 39 -8.54 -7.75 -11.79
C LYS A 39 -9.59 -7.64 -10.69
N GLY A 40 -10.35 -6.54 -10.73
CA GLY A 40 -11.41 -6.25 -9.74
C GLY A 40 -10.90 -5.73 -8.40
N GLN A 41 -9.59 -5.78 -8.12
CA GLN A 41 -9.02 -5.18 -6.92
C GLN A 41 -8.74 -3.68 -7.08
N ARG A 42 -8.67 -2.98 -5.95
CA ARG A 42 -8.39 -1.55 -5.88
C ARG A 42 -7.02 -1.27 -5.26
N THR A 43 -6.47 -0.10 -5.53
CA THR A 43 -5.24 0.39 -4.91
C THR A 43 -5.52 0.92 -3.51
N GLU A 44 -4.57 0.70 -2.60
CA GLU A 44 -4.52 1.43 -1.33
C GLU A 44 -4.12 2.88 -1.59
N ALA A 45 -4.87 3.83 -1.04
CA ALA A 45 -4.63 5.25 -1.26
C ALA A 45 -4.96 6.08 -0.02
N ARG A 46 -4.04 6.99 0.35
CA ARG A 46 -4.21 7.92 1.48
C ARG A 46 -4.45 9.37 1.05
N ARG A 47 -3.77 9.82 -0.01
CA ARG A 47 -3.81 11.23 -0.48
C ARG A 47 -4.79 11.47 -1.62
N VAL A 48 -5.17 10.41 -2.32
CA VAL A 48 -6.03 10.45 -3.50
C VAL A 48 -7.11 9.38 -3.39
N SER A 49 -8.11 9.42 -4.25
CA SER A 49 -9.08 8.34 -4.34
C SER A 49 -8.39 7.05 -4.81
N SER A 50 -8.78 5.94 -4.19
CA SER A 50 -8.42 4.60 -4.63
C SER A 50 -8.84 4.40 -6.10
N ILE A 51 -8.06 3.69 -6.90
CA ILE A 51 -8.34 3.36 -8.32
C ILE A 51 -8.26 1.84 -8.55
N PRO A 52 -8.79 1.29 -9.66
CA PRO A 52 -8.58 -0.13 -9.99
C PRO A 52 -7.08 -0.46 -10.15
N GLN A 53 -6.63 -1.63 -9.69
CA GLN A 53 -5.26 -2.09 -9.90
C GLN A 53 -4.97 -2.42 -11.36
N LEU A 54 -5.95 -3.01 -12.06
CA LEU A 54 -5.93 -3.30 -13.48
C LEU A 54 -7.11 -2.63 -14.18
N LYS A 55 -6.84 -2.02 -15.34
CA LYS A 55 -7.85 -1.44 -16.21
C LYS A 55 -7.40 -1.54 -17.66
N CYS A 56 -8.16 -2.23 -18.49
CA CYS A 56 -7.96 -2.12 -19.93
C CYS A 56 -8.43 -0.75 -20.43
N ILE A 57 -7.59 -0.08 -21.23
CA ILE A 57 -7.85 1.27 -21.76
C ILE A 57 -7.94 1.33 -23.29
N GLY A 58 -7.82 0.20 -23.99
CA GLY A 58 -7.93 0.14 -25.45
C GLY A 58 -6.98 -0.86 -26.12
N GLY A 59 -6.53 -0.54 -27.34
CA GLY A 59 -5.72 -1.40 -28.19
C GLY A 59 -6.50 -1.93 -29.41
N SER A 60 -5.78 -2.48 -30.40
CA SER A 60 -6.39 -3.01 -31.64
C SER A 60 -7.39 -4.14 -31.36
N ALA A 61 -7.18 -4.90 -30.29
CA ALA A 61 -8.06 -5.98 -29.85
C ALA A 61 -9.21 -5.54 -28.91
N LYS A 62 -9.38 -4.23 -28.63
CA LYS A 62 -10.50 -3.66 -27.84
C LYS A 62 -10.83 -4.38 -26.53
N CYS A 63 -9.81 -4.84 -25.79
CA CYS A 63 -9.99 -5.59 -24.53
C CYS A 63 -10.76 -6.93 -24.68
N ALA A 64 -10.72 -7.58 -25.85
CA ALA A 64 -11.38 -8.87 -26.07
C ALA A 64 -10.98 -9.97 -25.07
N TYR A 65 -9.77 -9.85 -24.51
CA TYR A 65 -9.31 -10.64 -23.38
C TYR A 65 -8.59 -9.73 -22.40
N GLU A 66 -8.92 -9.86 -21.11
CA GLU A 66 -8.28 -9.14 -20.01
C GLU A 66 -7.77 -10.16 -18.98
N PRO A 67 -6.47 -10.15 -18.65
CA PRO A 67 -5.91 -11.08 -17.68
C PRO A 67 -6.45 -10.81 -16.27
N ASP A 68 -6.67 -11.88 -15.51
CA ASP A 68 -7.12 -11.77 -14.12
C ASP A 68 -5.99 -11.33 -13.17
N VAL A 69 -4.75 -11.68 -13.51
CA VAL A 69 -3.55 -11.33 -12.75
C VAL A 69 -2.45 -10.90 -13.70
N VAL A 70 -1.75 -9.85 -13.32
CA VAL A 70 -0.60 -9.33 -14.04
C VAL A 70 0.55 -9.18 -13.06
N GLN A 71 1.71 -9.72 -13.40
CA GLN A 71 2.93 -9.58 -12.61
C GLN A 71 3.90 -8.66 -13.34
N CYS A 72 4.33 -7.61 -12.66
CA CYS A 72 5.31 -6.66 -13.15
C CYS A 72 6.58 -6.75 -12.32
N TYR A 73 7.73 -6.63 -12.97
CA TYR A 73 9.05 -6.65 -12.34
C TYR A 73 9.70 -5.29 -12.45
N ASN A 74 10.25 -4.82 -11.33
CA ASN A 74 11.15 -3.69 -11.32
C ASN A 74 12.48 -4.09 -11.97
N ARG A 75 12.89 -3.36 -13.02
CA ARG A 75 14.12 -3.59 -13.80
C ARG A 75 15.26 -2.63 -13.43
N GLY A 76 15.10 -1.90 -12.34
CA GLY A 76 16.07 -0.92 -11.85
C GLY A 76 15.69 0.51 -12.19
N SER A 77 16.54 1.44 -11.74
CA SER A 77 16.38 2.87 -11.99
C SER A 77 17.31 3.35 -13.10
N ASN A 78 16.86 4.36 -13.86
CA ASN A 78 17.74 5.15 -14.73
C ASN A 78 18.28 6.42 -14.02
N GLY A 79 18.10 6.54 -12.70
CA GLY A 79 18.48 7.71 -11.91
C GLY A 79 17.39 8.79 -11.82
N ILE A 80 16.27 8.63 -12.52
CA ILE A 80 15.10 9.52 -12.45
C ILE A 80 13.89 8.73 -11.97
N ASP A 81 13.61 7.60 -12.62
CA ASP A 81 12.44 6.77 -12.38
C ASP A 81 12.80 5.30 -12.24
N ILE A 82 11.85 4.53 -11.71
CA ILE A 82 11.90 3.06 -11.66
C ILE A 82 11.26 2.49 -12.92
N GLN A 83 11.98 1.60 -13.62
CA GLN A 83 11.46 0.94 -14.81
C GLN A 83 10.72 -0.33 -14.43
N VAL A 84 9.39 -0.31 -14.54
CA VAL A 84 8.52 -1.46 -14.27
C VAL A 84 8.10 -2.10 -15.59
N ARG A 85 8.29 -3.42 -15.71
CA ARG A 85 7.97 -4.17 -16.93
C ARG A 85 7.15 -5.41 -16.62
N LEU A 86 6.14 -5.66 -17.46
CA LEU A 86 5.39 -6.92 -17.53
C LEU A 86 6.32 -8.09 -17.91
#